data_AF-A0A9P5N8J5-F1
#
_entry.id   AF-A0A9P5N8J5-F1
#
_cell.length_a   1.000
_cell.length_b   1.000
_cell.length_c   1.000
_cell.angle_alpha   90.00
_cell.angle_beta   90.00
_cell.angle_gamma   90.00
#
_symmetry.space_group_name_H-M   'P 1'
#
loop_
_entity.id
_entity.type
_entity.pdbx_description
1 polymer ?
#
loop_
_entity_poly.entity_id
_entity_poly.type
_entity_poly.pdbx_seq_one_letter_code
_entity_poly.pdbx_strand_id
1 'polypeptide(L)'
;MAPATVKHLVIKYCPMLTASELTSKALNDLADAHNEFFIAKEVDEADRVKKILGGFKNVHIQDWISCKRDCLLKLLYDDFIAEVHKNYLSANWKEHAHAKVLSCKMSTSDKFWDWCQQVCTLNIVLHRTTSYLDDAALHNQLEAALEENLYNYCLSEKINCITTLKDWIKHILKSIQSLQTTLSRACLNKVLLEETANLCNAKCPTLTNNSHNVNTAAFSSSSLQYCFLLDPEKQKLLIFYNECFKCCHFYQNHRGADCPNGFPDGAKYKKITAQCDAAGNPRCKAENSARMSSRSAQPAQSTQSSKASKGKAIAAITNGAEANDSSDDK
;
A
#
# COMPACT_ATOMS: atom_id res chain seq x y z
N MET A 1 -5.00 16.77 -8.06
CA MET A 1 -5.76 16.45 -9.28
C MET A 1 -5.48 14.99 -9.63
N ALA A 2 -6.43 14.26 -10.22
CA ALA A 2 -6.22 12.85 -10.57
C ALA A 2 -5.38 12.74 -11.86
N PRO A 3 -4.44 11.79 -11.97
CA PRO A 3 -3.60 11.63 -13.16
C PRO A 3 -4.40 11.19 -14.39
N ALA A 4 -3.87 11.44 -15.60
CA ALA A 4 -4.40 10.89 -16.84
C ALA A 4 -4.53 9.37 -16.78
N THR A 5 -5.67 8.84 -17.24
CA THR A 5 -5.94 7.41 -17.30
C THR A 5 -6.33 7.06 -18.74
N VAL A 6 -5.80 5.93 -19.22
CA VAL A 6 -6.13 5.43 -20.56
C VAL A 6 -7.44 4.68 -20.50
N LYS A 7 -8.42 5.06 -21.31
CA LYS A 7 -9.67 4.32 -21.47
C LYS A 7 -9.59 3.47 -22.74
N HIS A 8 -9.51 2.15 -22.56
CA HIS A 8 -9.61 1.17 -23.64
C HIS A 8 -10.88 0.34 -23.42
N LEU A 9 -12.03 0.91 -23.79
CA LEU A 9 -13.34 0.34 -23.42
C LEU A 9 -13.73 -0.88 -24.27
N VAL A 10 -13.19 -1.00 -25.50
CA VAL A 10 -13.35 -2.15 -26.40
C VAL A 10 -12.22 -2.06 -27.43
N ILE A 11 -11.54 -3.17 -27.76
CA ILE A 11 -10.48 -3.31 -28.79
C ILE A 11 -10.89 -2.76 -30.18
N LYS A 12 -12.18 -2.43 -30.36
CA LYS A 12 -12.73 -1.88 -31.59
C LYS A 12 -12.44 -0.39 -31.80
N TYR A 13 -12.15 0.38 -30.75
CA TYR A 13 -11.99 1.84 -30.81
C TYR A 13 -10.57 2.28 -30.42
N CYS A 14 -10.12 3.41 -30.99
CA CYS A 14 -8.84 4.02 -30.65
C CYS A 14 -8.78 4.30 -29.13
N PRO A 15 -7.71 3.88 -28.44
CA PRO A 15 -7.46 4.25 -27.05
C PRO A 15 -7.57 5.76 -26.85
N MET A 16 -8.19 6.15 -25.74
CA MET A 16 -8.41 7.56 -25.43
C MET A 16 -7.65 7.98 -24.18
N LEU A 17 -6.93 9.08 -24.31
CA LEU A 17 -6.25 9.74 -23.20
C LEU A 17 -7.17 10.82 -22.61
N THR A 18 -7.55 10.67 -21.34
CA THR A 18 -8.43 11.63 -20.65
C THR A 18 -7.77 12.99 -20.48
N ALA A 19 -8.58 14.05 -20.32
CA ALA A 19 -8.15 15.45 -20.27
C ALA A 19 -7.39 15.88 -18.98
N SER A 20 -6.82 14.95 -18.22
CA SER A 20 -6.10 15.24 -16.98
C SER A 20 -4.58 15.32 -17.19
N GLU A 21 -3.85 15.57 -16.10
CA GLU A 21 -2.41 15.78 -16.10
C GLU A 21 -1.66 14.58 -16.71
N LEU A 22 -0.84 14.89 -17.72
CA LEU A 22 -0.04 13.92 -18.45
C LEU A 22 1.11 13.45 -17.57
N THR A 23 1.14 12.14 -17.32
CA THR A 23 2.26 11.48 -16.65
C THR A 23 2.96 10.57 -17.64
N SER A 24 4.27 10.37 -17.45
CA SER A 24 5.04 9.44 -18.29
C SER A 24 4.44 8.02 -18.28
N LYS A 25 3.87 7.60 -17.14
CA LYS A 25 3.14 6.33 -17.04
C LYS A 25 1.91 6.31 -17.95
N ALA A 26 1.07 7.35 -17.93
CA ALA A 26 -0.13 7.42 -18.76
C ALA A 26 0.20 7.43 -20.26
N LEU A 27 1.32 8.03 -20.65
CA LEU A 27 1.79 8.01 -22.04
C LEU A 27 2.32 6.64 -22.46
N ASN A 28 3.05 5.94 -21.58
CA ASN A 28 3.45 4.55 -21.85
C ASN A 28 2.24 3.61 -21.94
N ASP A 29 1.32 3.69 -20.98
CA ASP A 29 0.07 2.92 -21.00
C ASP A 29 -0.72 3.19 -22.30
N LEU A 30 -0.71 4.44 -22.77
CA LEU A 30 -1.36 4.83 -24.03
C LEU A 30 -0.63 4.25 -25.24
N ALA A 31 0.70 4.24 -25.20
CA ALA A 31 1.51 3.69 -26.28
C ALA A 31 1.29 2.19 -26.43
N ASP A 32 1.20 1.47 -25.32
CA ASP A 32 0.92 0.03 -25.30
C ASP A 32 -0.51 -0.24 -25.82
N ALA A 33 -1.50 0.54 -25.39
CA ALA A 33 -2.87 0.43 -25.90
C ALA A 33 -2.96 0.76 -27.41
N HIS A 34 -2.18 1.72 -27.92
CA HIS A 34 -2.11 2.02 -29.35
C HIS A 34 -1.52 0.83 -30.13
N ASN A 35 -0.47 0.20 -29.61
CA ASN A 35 0.12 -0.99 -30.24
C ASN A 35 -0.88 -2.15 -30.32
N GLU A 36 -1.62 -2.42 -29.24
CA GLU A 36 -2.70 -3.42 -29.25
C GLU A 36 -3.78 -3.09 -30.29
N PHE A 37 -4.17 -1.82 -30.40
CA PHE A 37 -5.12 -1.35 -31.40
C PHE A 37 -4.59 -1.55 -32.83
N PHE A 38 -3.31 -1.23 -33.09
CA PHE A 38 -2.70 -1.41 -34.42
C PHE A 38 -2.64 -2.88 -34.82
N ILE A 39 -2.30 -3.77 -33.90
CA ILE A 39 -2.29 -5.22 -34.12
C ILE A 39 -3.71 -5.70 -34.43
N ALA A 40 -4.69 -5.33 -33.61
CA ALA A 40 -6.07 -5.78 -33.76
C ALA A 40 -6.77 -5.24 -35.02
N LYS A 41 -6.28 -4.12 -35.58
CA LYS A 41 -6.86 -3.46 -36.76
C LYS A 41 -5.98 -3.59 -38.01
N GLU A 42 -4.85 -4.29 -37.92
CA GLU A 42 -3.88 -4.47 -39.00
C GLU A 42 -3.53 -3.13 -39.68
N VAL A 43 -3.22 -2.11 -38.85
CA VAL A 43 -2.94 -0.76 -39.35
C VAL A 43 -1.52 -0.70 -39.89
N ASP A 44 -1.41 -0.29 -41.15
CA ASP A 44 -0.13 -0.04 -41.82
C ASP A 44 0.69 1.04 -41.08
N GLU A 45 2.01 0.89 -41.05
CA GLU A 45 2.91 1.77 -40.30
C GLU A 45 2.77 3.24 -40.70
N ALA A 46 2.55 3.51 -41.99
CA ALA A 46 2.36 4.86 -42.51
C ALA A 46 1.04 5.51 -42.05
N ASP A 47 0.03 4.71 -41.71
CA ASP A 47 -1.29 5.20 -41.28
C ASP A 47 -1.47 5.24 -39.76
N ARG A 48 -0.54 4.69 -38.97
CA ARG A 48 -0.66 4.60 -37.50
C ARG A 48 -0.93 5.95 -36.83
N VAL A 49 -0.15 6.98 -37.15
CA VAL A 49 -0.33 8.33 -36.57
C VAL A 49 -1.68 8.92 -36.97
N LYS A 50 -2.06 8.79 -38.24
CA LYS A 50 -3.35 9.28 -38.76
C LYS A 50 -4.55 8.69 -38.01
N LYS A 51 -4.49 7.42 -37.61
CA LYS A 51 -5.58 6.72 -36.90
C LYS A 51 -5.72 7.14 -35.44
N ILE A 52 -4.66 7.59 -34.79
CA ILE A 52 -4.66 7.90 -33.35
C ILE A 52 -4.86 9.38 -33.01
N LEU A 53 -4.67 10.32 -33.94
CA LEU A 53 -4.76 11.76 -33.65
C LEU A 53 -6.12 12.15 -33.02
N GLY A 54 -7.21 11.45 -33.34
CA GLY A 54 -8.54 11.70 -32.75
C GLY A 54 -8.75 11.15 -31.33
N GLY A 55 -7.81 10.33 -30.84
CA GLY A 55 -7.85 9.67 -29.52
C GLY A 55 -7.48 10.59 -28.36
N PHE A 56 -6.75 11.68 -28.61
CA PHE A 56 -6.37 12.65 -27.59
C PHE A 56 -7.56 13.53 -27.20
N LYS A 57 -7.89 13.61 -25.90
CA LYS A 57 -8.96 14.48 -25.35
C LYS A 57 -8.47 15.65 -24.52
N ASN A 58 -7.16 15.76 -24.29
CA ASN A 58 -6.58 16.92 -23.66
C ASN A 58 -6.60 18.10 -24.65
N VAL A 59 -7.19 19.23 -24.25
CA VAL A 59 -7.36 20.42 -25.11
C VAL A 59 -6.01 20.93 -25.62
N HIS A 60 -4.99 21.00 -24.76
CA HIS A 60 -3.66 21.48 -25.17
C HIS A 60 -2.98 20.56 -26.18
N ILE A 61 -3.20 19.25 -26.10
CA ILE A 61 -2.72 18.31 -27.13
C ILE A 61 -3.50 18.49 -28.42
N GLN A 62 -4.82 18.64 -28.35
CA GLN A 62 -5.65 18.84 -29.55
C GLN A 62 -5.30 20.13 -30.30
N ASP A 63 -5.06 21.22 -29.58
CA ASP A 63 -4.66 22.50 -30.18
C ASP A 63 -3.31 22.37 -30.88
N TRP A 64 -2.32 21.76 -30.21
CA TRP A 64 -1.01 21.50 -30.80
C TRP A 64 -1.08 20.59 -32.03
N ILE A 65 -1.87 19.51 -31.96
CA ILE A 65 -2.12 18.62 -33.10
C ILE A 65 -2.76 19.40 -34.25
N SER A 66 -3.70 20.29 -33.96
CA SER A 66 -4.38 21.10 -34.98
C SER A 66 -3.41 22.07 -35.66
N CYS A 67 -2.53 22.71 -34.90
CA CYS A 67 -1.53 23.64 -35.43
C CYS A 67 -0.42 22.94 -36.23
N LYS A 68 -0.02 21.71 -35.87
CA LYS A 68 1.11 21.00 -36.48
C LYS A 68 0.71 19.75 -37.28
N ARG A 69 -0.56 19.62 -37.63
CA ARG A 69 -1.16 18.40 -38.18
C ARG A 69 -0.37 17.80 -39.34
N ASP A 70 -0.03 18.62 -40.32
CA ASP A 70 0.64 18.17 -41.55
C ASP A 70 2.07 17.67 -41.31
N CYS A 71 2.75 18.22 -40.30
CA CYS A 71 4.07 17.75 -39.88
C CYS A 71 3.96 16.44 -39.12
N LEU A 72 2.98 16.32 -38.21
CA LEU A 72 2.77 15.13 -37.39
C LEU A 72 2.36 13.91 -38.24
N LEU A 73 1.57 14.10 -39.29
CA LEU A 73 1.14 13.02 -40.19
C LEU A 73 2.29 12.40 -41.01
N LYS A 74 3.44 13.06 -41.10
CA LYS A 74 4.63 12.55 -41.80
C LYS A 74 5.55 11.72 -40.89
N LEU A 75 5.32 11.76 -39.58
CA LEU A 75 6.14 11.06 -38.61
C LEU A 75 5.75 9.58 -38.56
N LEU A 76 6.73 8.73 -38.31
CA LEU A 76 6.47 7.40 -37.82
C LEU A 76 5.91 7.49 -36.39
N TYR A 77 5.24 6.43 -35.97
CA TYR A 77 4.58 6.39 -34.67
C TYR A 77 5.54 6.67 -33.49
N ASP A 78 6.74 6.07 -33.53
CA ASP A 78 7.73 6.24 -32.46
C ASP A 78 8.24 7.68 -32.37
N ASP A 79 8.49 8.32 -33.52
CA ASP A 79 8.89 9.73 -33.59
C ASP A 79 7.77 10.65 -33.08
N PHE A 80 6.52 10.33 -33.40
CA PHE A 80 5.36 11.06 -32.89
C PHE A 80 5.25 10.97 -31.36
N ILE A 81 5.40 9.78 -30.76
CA ILE A 81 5.38 9.61 -29.31
C ILE A 81 6.56 10.33 -28.64
N ALA A 82 7.75 10.30 -29.26
CA ALA A 82 8.91 11.05 -28.77
C ALA A 82 8.65 12.57 -28.75
N GLU A 83 8.01 13.13 -29.79
CA GLU A 83 7.59 14.54 -29.81
C GLU A 83 6.52 14.84 -28.76
N VAL A 84 5.55 13.95 -28.53
CA VAL A 84 4.56 14.10 -27.45
C VAL A 84 5.27 14.14 -26.08
N HIS A 85 6.22 13.22 -25.84
CA HIS A 85 7.00 13.20 -24.60
C HIS A 85 7.79 14.49 -24.41
N LYS A 86 8.45 14.98 -25.45
CA LYS A 86 9.26 16.20 -25.42
C LYS A 86 8.44 17.47 -25.15
N ASN A 87 7.22 17.55 -25.68
CA ASN A 87 6.38 18.75 -25.56
C ASN A 87 5.59 18.81 -24.25
N TYR A 88 5.21 17.66 -23.67
CA TYR A 88 4.27 17.61 -22.54
C TYR A 88 4.84 17.03 -21.23
N LEU A 89 6.03 16.43 -21.26
CA LEU A 89 6.75 16.05 -20.04
C LEU A 89 7.83 17.08 -19.72
N SER A 90 8.19 17.21 -18.44
CA SER A 90 9.29 18.07 -18.02
C SER A 90 10.61 17.60 -18.64
N ALA A 91 11.50 18.51 -19.03
CA ALA A 91 12.77 18.14 -19.70
C ALA A 91 13.57 17.05 -18.96
N ASN A 92 13.50 17.04 -17.63
CA ASN A 92 14.26 16.13 -16.77
C ASN A 92 13.44 14.93 -16.26
N TRP A 93 12.31 14.61 -16.89
CA TRP A 93 11.40 13.57 -16.40
C TRP A 93 12.07 12.19 -16.33
N LYS A 94 12.98 11.90 -17.27
CA LYS A 94 13.72 10.63 -17.35
C LYS A 94 14.68 10.51 -16.17
N GLU A 95 15.44 11.57 -15.93
CA GLU A 95 16.43 11.71 -14.87
C GLU A 95 15.73 11.61 -13.50
N HIS A 96 14.58 12.26 -13.33
CA HIS A 96 13.79 12.14 -12.11
C HIS A 96 13.24 10.73 -11.89
N ALA A 97 12.70 10.08 -12.92
CA ALA A 97 12.21 8.72 -12.81
C ALA A 97 13.35 7.72 -12.51
N HIS A 98 14.49 7.86 -13.19
CA HIS A 98 15.68 7.04 -12.97
C HIS A 98 16.26 7.24 -11.56
N ALA A 99 16.43 8.49 -11.12
CA ALA A 99 16.87 8.79 -9.76
C ALA A 99 15.91 8.20 -8.71
N LYS A 100 14.59 8.22 -9.00
CA LYS A 100 13.60 7.62 -8.12
C LYS A 100 13.77 6.11 -8.01
N VAL A 101 13.98 5.40 -9.13
CA VAL A 101 14.29 3.96 -9.15
C VAL A 101 15.52 3.66 -8.27
N LEU A 102 16.61 4.42 -8.45
CA LEU A 102 17.86 4.22 -7.70
C LEU A 102 17.75 4.56 -6.22
N SER A 103 16.87 5.50 -5.86
CA SER A 103 16.67 5.93 -4.46
C SER A 103 15.70 5.03 -3.67
N CYS A 104 14.92 4.19 -4.35
CA CYS A 104 13.97 3.31 -3.68
C CYS A 104 14.69 2.22 -2.89
N LYS A 105 14.63 2.33 -1.56
CA LYS A 105 15.14 1.33 -0.61
C LYS A 105 13.99 0.67 0.16
N MET A 106 14.15 -0.60 0.48
CA MET A 106 13.15 -1.32 1.28
C MET A 106 13.25 -0.91 2.74
N SER A 107 12.12 -0.50 3.34
CA SER A 107 12.02 -0.29 4.78
C SER A 107 11.77 -1.60 5.53
N THR A 108 12.05 -1.63 6.82
CA THR A 108 11.72 -2.76 7.72
C THR A 108 10.21 -3.01 7.84
N SER A 109 9.38 -1.99 7.57
CA SER A 109 7.92 -2.09 7.56
C SER A 109 7.33 -2.60 6.25
N ASP A 110 8.11 -2.60 5.18
CA ASP A 110 7.57 -2.84 3.84
C ASP A 110 7.44 -4.32 3.55
N LYS A 111 6.41 -4.67 2.78
CA LYS A 111 6.32 -6.01 2.20
C LYS A 111 7.22 -6.03 0.96
N PHE A 112 8.15 -6.98 0.92
CA PHE A 112 9.07 -7.16 -0.20
C PHE A 112 8.37 -7.13 -1.57
N TRP A 113 7.23 -7.82 -1.72
CA TRP A 113 6.50 -7.84 -2.98
C TRP A 113 6.00 -6.45 -3.41
N ASP A 114 5.37 -5.72 -2.50
CA ASP A 114 4.77 -4.42 -2.82
C ASP A 114 5.86 -3.40 -3.18
N TRP A 115 6.97 -3.40 -2.42
CA TRP A 115 8.15 -2.59 -2.71
C TRP A 115 8.79 -2.97 -4.05
N CYS A 116 9.02 -4.26 -4.30
CA CYS A 116 9.60 -4.74 -5.56
C CYS A 116 8.72 -4.34 -6.76
N GLN A 117 7.40 -4.51 -6.66
CA GLN A 117 6.47 -4.07 -7.70
C GLN A 117 6.49 -2.56 -7.92
N GLN A 118 6.66 -1.76 -6.86
CA GLN A 118 6.83 -0.32 -6.97
C GLN A 118 8.08 0.04 -7.79
N VAL A 119 9.23 -0.59 -7.49
CA VAL A 119 10.48 -0.36 -8.22
C VAL A 119 10.35 -0.81 -9.67
N CYS A 120 9.79 -1.99 -9.93
CA CYS A 120 9.53 -2.48 -11.29
C CYS A 120 8.61 -1.53 -12.08
N THR A 121 7.55 -1.03 -11.45
CA THR A 121 6.61 -0.07 -12.08
C THR A 121 7.32 1.23 -12.43
N LEU A 122 8.20 1.73 -11.57
CA LEU A 122 9.00 2.92 -11.86
C LEU A 122 9.97 2.67 -13.02
N ASN A 123 10.59 1.49 -13.09
CA ASN A 123 11.47 1.14 -14.21
C ASN A 123 10.71 0.96 -15.53
N ILE A 124 9.49 0.43 -15.52
CA ILE A 124 8.62 0.32 -16.72
C ILE A 124 8.33 1.70 -17.33
N VAL A 125 8.25 2.76 -16.51
CA VAL A 125 8.10 4.14 -17.03
C VAL A 125 9.27 4.53 -17.95
N LEU A 126 10.43 3.90 -17.79
CA LEU A 126 11.64 4.16 -18.56
C LEU A 126 11.80 3.22 -19.77
N HIS A 127 10.94 2.23 -19.98
CA HIS A 127 11.12 1.11 -20.93
C HIS A 127 11.48 1.50 -22.38
N ARG A 128 11.08 2.69 -22.83
CA ARG A 128 11.39 3.22 -24.18
C ARG A 128 12.49 4.29 -24.18
N THR A 129 13.35 4.25 -23.17
CA THR A 129 14.43 5.23 -22.97
C THR A 129 15.75 4.52 -22.70
N THR A 130 16.86 5.22 -22.95
CA THR A 130 18.21 4.74 -22.62
C THR A 130 18.47 4.62 -21.11
N SER A 131 17.56 5.15 -20.27
CA SER A 131 17.65 5.08 -18.81
C SER A 131 16.91 3.87 -18.23
N TYR A 132 16.33 3.01 -19.07
CA TYR A 132 15.73 1.75 -18.62
C TYR A 132 16.80 0.82 -18.02
N LEU A 133 16.52 0.26 -16.85
CA LEU A 133 17.34 -0.81 -16.29
C LEU A 133 16.90 -2.14 -16.87
N ASP A 134 17.82 -2.87 -17.48
CA ASP A 134 17.58 -4.26 -17.86
C ASP A 134 17.41 -5.17 -16.63
N ASP A 135 17.03 -6.42 -16.85
CA ASP A 135 16.78 -7.37 -15.76
C ASP A 135 18.00 -7.56 -14.84
N ALA A 136 19.22 -7.47 -15.39
CA ALA A 136 20.45 -7.64 -14.61
C ALA A 136 20.75 -6.40 -13.75
N ALA A 137 20.65 -5.20 -14.32
CA ALA A 137 20.81 -3.94 -13.60
C ALA A 137 19.71 -3.74 -12.55
N LEU A 138 18.47 -4.10 -12.89
CA LEU A 138 17.34 -4.05 -11.97
C LEU A 138 17.50 -5.06 -10.82
N HIS A 139 17.98 -6.26 -11.10
CA HIS A 139 18.33 -7.24 -10.08
C HIS A 139 19.36 -6.67 -9.11
N ASN A 140 20.48 -6.15 -9.61
CA ASN A 140 21.54 -5.57 -8.78
C ASN A 140 21.03 -4.39 -7.93
N GLN A 141 20.17 -3.54 -8.51
CA GLN A 141 19.55 -2.44 -7.78
C GLN A 141 18.63 -2.93 -6.66
N LEU A 142 17.79 -3.93 -6.93
CA LEU A 142 16.90 -4.50 -5.92
C LEU A 142 17.71 -5.18 -4.81
N GLU A 143 18.73 -5.95 -5.15
CA GLU A 143 19.59 -6.62 -4.17
C GLU A 143 20.32 -5.61 -3.27
N ALA A 144 20.90 -4.55 -3.83
CA ALA A 144 21.60 -3.51 -3.08
C ALA A 144 20.66 -2.64 -2.21
N ALA A 145 19.37 -2.61 -2.54
CA ALA A 145 18.35 -1.84 -1.87
C ALA A 145 17.50 -2.64 -0.88
N LEU A 146 17.83 -3.93 -0.68
CA LEU A 146 17.22 -4.78 0.33
C LEU A 146 17.46 -4.25 1.73
N GLU A 147 16.52 -4.54 2.61
CA GLU A 147 16.69 -4.36 4.05
C GLU A 147 17.75 -5.34 4.58
N GLU A 148 18.54 -4.89 5.55
CA GLU A 148 19.76 -5.57 5.99
C GLU A 148 19.52 -6.99 6.53
N ASN A 149 18.46 -7.22 7.31
CA ASN A 149 18.15 -8.56 7.83
C ASN A 149 17.77 -9.52 6.70
N LEU A 150 16.94 -9.06 5.75
CA LEU A 150 16.58 -9.87 4.59
C LEU A 150 17.80 -10.13 3.68
N TYR A 151 18.66 -9.13 3.49
CA TYR A 151 19.90 -9.28 2.72
C TYR A 151 20.84 -10.32 3.34
N ASN A 152 21.10 -10.24 4.65
CA ASN A 152 21.93 -11.20 5.36
C ASN A 152 21.37 -12.63 5.29
N TYR A 153 20.04 -12.77 5.34
CA TYR A 153 19.38 -14.06 5.14
C TYR A 153 19.58 -14.59 3.71
N CYS A 154 19.49 -13.72 2.70
CA CYS A 154 19.73 -14.09 1.31
C CYS A 154 21.17 -14.58 1.10
N LEU A 155 22.15 -13.97 1.77
CA LEU A 155 23.54 -14.42 1.78
C LEU A 155 23.70 -15.79 2.42
N SER A 156 23.08 -16.04 3.59
CA SER A 156 23.21 -17.34 4.27
C SER A 156 22.62 -18.50 3.47
N GLU A 157 21.50 -18.25 2.79
CA GLU A 157 20.82 -19.25 1.95
C GLU A 157 21.33 -19.29 0.50
N LYS A 158 22.35 -18.47 0.16
CA LYS A 158 22.93 -18.34 -1.19
C LYS A 158 21.90 -17.98 -2.27
N ILE A 159 20.85 -17.25 -1.90
CA ILE A 159 19.79 -16.79 -2.80
C ILE A 159 20.34 -15.75 -3.79
N ASN A 160 21.34 -14.98 -3.38
CA ASN A 160 22.05 -14.01 -4.21
C ASN A 160 22.80 -14.64 -5.41
N CYS A 161 23.05 -15.95 -5.42
CA CYS A 161 23.63 -16.62 -6.58
C CYS A 161 22.64 -16.80 -7.76
N ILE A 162 21.35 -16.52 -7.55
CA ILE A 162 20.33 -16.63 -8.58
C ILE A 162 20.41 -15.38 -9.46
N THR A 163 20.89 -15.54 -10.69
CA THR A 163 21.10 -14.42 -11.63
C THR A 163 19.82 -14.01 -12.37
N THR A 164 18.84 -14.91 -12.45
CA THR A 164 17.57 -14.62 -13.13
C THR A 164 16.66 -13.85 -12.19
N LEU A 165 16.34 -12.59 -12.54
CA LEU A 165 15.50 -11.71 -11.73
C LEU A 165 14.20 -12.37 -11.27
N LYS A 166 13.47 -13.02 -12.18
CA LYS A 166 12.19 -13.68 -11.86
C LYS A 166 12.34 -14.81 -10.84
N ASP A 167 13.37 -15.64 -11.02
CA ASP A 167 13.62 -16.76 -10.12
C ASP A 167 14.10 -16.28 -8.76
N TRP A 168 14.94 -15.24 -8.74
CA TRP A 168 15.43 -14.60 -7.52
C TRP A 168 14.27 -14.03 -6.68
N ILE A 169 13.38 -13.23 -7.28
CA ILE A 169 12.18 -12.69 -6.63
C ILE A 169 11.33 -13.83 -6.03
N LYS A 170 11.10 -14.89 -6.81
CA LYS A 170 10.30 -16.05 -6.38
C LYS A 170 10.93 -16.77 -5.18
N HIS A 171 12.25 -16.94 -5.19
CA HIS A 171 12.98 -17.56 -4.10
C HIS A 171 12.96 -16.72 -2.82
N ILE A 172 13.08 -15.40 -2.93
CA ILE A 172 12.94 -14.49 -1.78
C ILE A 172 11.53 -14.59 -1.18
N LEU A 173 10.49 -14.55 -2.00
CA LEU A 173 9.10 -14.68 -1.51
C LEU A 173 8.88 -15.98 -0.75
N LYS A 174 9.35 -17.10 -1.31
CA LYS A 174 9.28 -18.42 -0.65
C LYS A 174 10.03 -18.42 0.68
N SER A 175 11.17 -17.75 0.73
CA SER A 175 12.00 -17.65 1.93
C SER A 175 11.35 -16.82 3.03
N ILE A 176 10.79 -15.66 2.68
CA ILE A 176 10.01 -14.82 3.61
C ILE A 176 8.84 -15.62 4.18
N GLN A 177 8.13 -16.38 3.35
CA GLN A 177 7.03 -17.24 3.79
C GLN A 177 7.51 -18.35 4.74
N SER A 178 8.65 -18.97 4.45
CA SER A 178 9.27 -19.99 5.31
C SER A 178 9.67 -19.43 6.67
N LEU A 179 10.28 -18.24 6.68
CA LEU A 179 10.65 -17.51 7.89
C LEU A 179 9.43 -17.16 8.74
N GLN A 180 8.38 -16.60 8.14
CA GLN A 180 7.13 -16.33 8.85
C GLN A 180 6.51 -17.59 9.45
N THR A 181 6.53 -18.70 8.71
CA THR A 181 6.03 -20.00 9.19
C THR A 181 6.86 -20.51 10.38
N THR A 182 8.18 -20.37 10.29
CA THR A 182 9.12 -20.82 11.33
C THR A 182 8.99 -19.97 12.60
N LEU A 183 8.92 -18.65 12.47
CA LEU A 183 8.68 -17.73 13.60
C LEU A 183 7.32 -17.98 14.24
N SER A 184 6.28 -18.19 13.45
CA SER A 184 4.94 -18.52 13.95
C SER A 184 4.96 -19.82 14.76
N ARG A 185 5.67 -20.84 14.28
CA ARG A 185 5.83 -22.12 15.00
C ARG A 185 6.67 -21.97 16.27
N ALA A 186 7.76 -21.21 16.23
CA ALA A 186 8.62 -20.98 17.40
C ALA A 186 7.87 -20.19 18.50
N CYS A 187 7.08 -19.19 18.11
CA CYS A 187 6.22 -18.46 19.02
C CYS A 187 5.20 -19.40 19.69
N LEU A 188 4.54 -20.26 18.90
CA LEU A 188 3.61 -21.25 19.42
C LEU A 188 4.28 -22.23 20.39
N ASN A 189 5.47 -22.73 20.06
CA ASN A 189 6.23 -23.62 20.93
C ASN A 189 6.61 -22.95 22.26
N LYS A 190 6.97 -21.67 22.25
CA LYS A 190 7.25 -20.92 23.49
C LYS A 190 6.02 -20.80 24.37
N VAL A 191 4.87 -20.43 23.80
CA VAL A 191 3.60 -20.36 24.54
C VAL A 191 3.24 -21.72 25.15
N LEU A 192 3.41 -22.80 24.39
CA LEU A 192 3.14 -24.16 24.87
C LEU A 192 4.12 -24.57 25.98
N LEU A 193 5.41 -24.24 25.86
CA LEU A 193 6.40 -24.53 26.89
C LEU A 193 6.09 -23.79 28.20
N GLU A 194 5.77 -22.50 28.12
CA GLU A 194 5.37 -21.69 29.29
C GLU A 194 4.13 -22.29 29.97
N GLU A 195 3.16 -22.76 29.19
CA GLU A 195 1.97 -23.42 29.72
C GLU A 195 2.31 -24.74 30.43
N THR A 196 3.16 -25.59 29.85
CA THR A 196 3.63 -26.81 30.50
C THR A 196 4.42 -26.53 31.79
N ALA A 197 5.26 -25.49 31.81
CA ALA A 197 6.01 -25.10 32.99
C ALA A 197 5.10 -24.59 34.12
N ASN A 198 4.06 -23.81 33.78
CA ASN A 198 3.06 -23.33 34.74
C ASN A 198 2.26 -24.49 35.36
N LEU A 199 1.95 -25.53 34.58
CA LEU A 199 1.27 -26.73 35.08
C LEU A 199 2.15 -27.58 36.00
N CYS A 200 3.47 -27.63 35.75
CA CYS A 200 4.43 -28.31 36.62
C CYS A 200 4.67 -27.54 37.93
N ASN A 201 4.77 -26.21 37.88
CA ASN A 201 4.95 -25.37 39.07
C ASN A 201 3.70 -25.35 39.97
N ALA A 202 2.50 -25.57 39.43
CA ALA A 202 1.28 -25.69 40.20
C ALA A 202 1.12 -27.04 40.94
N LYS A 203 2.04 -28.01 40.74
CA LYS A 203 1.92 -29.40 41.25
C LYS A 203 3.04 -29.85 42.20
N CYS A 204 3.85 -28.95 42.74
CA CYS A 204 4.74 -29.30 43.86
C CYS A 204 4.10 -28.89 45.20
N PRO A 205 3.33 -29.77 45.89
CA PRO A 205 3.20 -29.64 47.33
C PRO A 205 4.58 -29.95 47.91
N THR A 206 5.15 -28.98 48.63
CA THR A 206 6.27 -29.18 49.55
C THR A 206 6.00 -30.43 50.40
N LEU A 207 6.79 -31.47 50.19
CA LEU A 207 6.79 -32.67 51.01
C LEU A 207 7.29 -32.32 52.42
N THR A 208 6.38 -31.99 53.31
CA THR A 208 6.55 -32.21 54.74
C THR A 208 5.91 -33.55 55.09
N ASN A 209 6.75 -34.48 55.55
CA ASN A 209 6.38 -35.78 56.13
C ASN A 209 5.13 -35.68 57.02
N ASN A 210 4.16 -36.57 56.80
CA ASN A 210 3.83 -37.62 57.76
C ASN A 210 2.76 -38.57 57.21
N SER A 211 2.93 -39.84 57.57
CA SER A 211 2.06 -40.97 57.27
C SER A 211 0.61 -40.74 57.68
N HIS A 212 -0.34 -41.17 56.86
CA HIS A 212 -1.28 -42.22 57.25
C HIS A 212 -2.06 -42.73 56.03
N ASN A 213 -2.45 -43.99 56.19
CA ASN A 213 -3.07 -44.90 55.25
C ASN A 213 -4.52 -44.49 54.90
N VAL A 214 -5.07 -45.16 53.87
CA VAL A 214 -6.50 -45.48 53.63
C VAL A 214 -7.15 -44.87 52.37
N ASN A 215 -7.53 -45.82 51.51
CA ASN A 215 -8.61 -45.90 50.52
C ASN A 215 -8.47 -45.25 49.14
N THR A 216 -8.16 -46.15 48.21
CA THR A 216 -8.64 -46.27 46.83
C THR A 216 -9.99 -45.59 46.59
N ALA A 217 -9.95 -44.41 45.96
CA ALA A 217 -11.03 -43.90 45.14
C ALA A 217 -10.46 -43.70 43.74
N ALA A 218 -11.05 -44.38 42.76
CA ALA A 218 -10.72 -44.21 41.36
C ALA A 218 -10.90 -42.74 40.98
N PHE A 219 -9.81 -42.02 40.80
CA PHE A 219 -9.84 -40.72 40.13
C PHE A 219 -10.12 -40.99 38.66
N SER A 220 -11.37 -40.79 38.26
CA SER A 220 -11.78 -40.65 36.87
C SER A 220 -10.86 -39.63 36.20
N SER A 221 -10.00 -40.11 35.31
CA SER A 221 -9.23 -39.29 34.38
C SER A 221 -10.20 -38.61 33.41
N SER A 222 -10.76 -37.47 33.82
CA SER A 222 -11.74 -36.72 33.03
C SER A 222 -11.32 -35.28 32.78
N SER A 223 -10.02 -34.98 32.68
CA SER A 223 -9.56 -33.59 32.49
C SER A 223 -8.42 -33.39 31.49
N LEU A 224 -8.04 -34.41 30.70
CA LEU A 224 -6.99 -34.27 29.68
C LEU A 224 -7.52 -34.36 28.24
N GLN A 225 -8.81 -34.08 28.05
CA GLN A 225 -9.39 -34.04 26.72
C GLN A 225 -9.90 -32.62 26.44
N TYR A 226 -9.21 -31.95 25.52
CA TYR A 226 -9.57 -30.72 24.79
C TYR A 226 -9.23 -29.35 25.40
N CYS A 227 -8.13 -28.77 24.90
CA CYS A 227 -8.13 -27.38 24.42
C CYS A 227 -7.01 -27.13 23.39
N PHE A 228 -7.37 -27.33 22.11
CA PHE A 228 -6.88 -26.65 20.91
C PHE A 228 -5.41 -26.74 20.49
N LEU A 229 -5.12 -27.80 19.71
CA LEU A 229 -4.50 -27.59 18.40
C LEU A 229 -5.26 -26.46 17.68
N LEU A 230 -4.64 -25.28 17.58
CA LEU A 230 -5.20 -24.15 16.85
C LEU A 230 -5.34 -24.54 15.37
N ASP A 231 -6.59 -24.71 14.92
CA ASP A 231 -6.94 -24.85 13.50
C ASP A 231 -6.22 -23.76 12.66
N PRO A 232 -5.52 -24.09 11.56
CA PRO A 232 -4.81 -23.11 10.75
C PRO A 232 -5.67 -21.91 10.31
N GLU A 233 -6.99 -22.10 10.15
CA GLU A 233 -7.93 -21.01 9.85
C GLU A 233 -8.13 -20.08 11.05
N LYS A 234 -8.20 -20.63 12.27
CA LYS A 234 -8.26 -19.87 13.53
C LYS A 234 -6.99 -19.04 13.72
N GLN A 235 -5.83 -19.58 13.37
CA GLN A 235 -4.55 -18.88 13.46
C GLN A 235 -4.48 -17.66 12.52
N LYS A 236 -4.98 -17.79 11.28
CA LYS A 236 -5.05 -16.67 10.31
C LYS A 236 -5.93 -15.54 10.83
N LEU A 237 -7.08 -15.87 11.44
CA LEU A 237 -7.99 -14.87 11.99
C LEU A 237 -7.35 -14.13 13.17
N LEU A 238 -6.75 -14.84 14.12
CA LEU A 238 -6.08 -14.25 15.29
C LEU A 238 -4.91 -13.33 14.92
N ILE A 239 -4.13 -13.71 13.90
CA ILE A 239 -3.03 -12.87 13.37
C ILE A 239 -3.57 -11.61 12.69
N PHE A 240 -4.60 -11.75 11.86
CA PHE A 240 -5.13 -10.64 11.05
C PHE A 240 -5.71 -9.52 11.91
N TYR A 241 -6.30 -9.84 13.06
CA TYR A 241 -6.99 -8.87 13.91
C TYR A 241 -6.20 -8.45 15.17
N ASN A 242 -4.91 -8.79 15.23
CA ASN A 242 -3.99 -8.37 16.30
C ASN A 242 -4.40 -8.88 17.69
N GLU A 243 -4.77 -10.15 17.79
CA GLU A 243 -5.53 -10.71 18.91
C GLU A 243 -4.65 -11.45 19.93
N CYS A 244 -5.21 -11.69 21.12
CA CYS A 244 -4.53 -12.47 22.14
C CYS A 244 -4.76 -13.97 21.90
N PHE A 245 -3.68 -14.69 21.59
CA PHE A 245 -3.71 -16.14 21.37
C PHE A 245 -4.13 -16.96 22.60
N LYS A 246 -4.00 -16.39 23.80
CA LYS A 246 -4.33 -17.07 25.06
C LYS A 246 -5.85 -17.09 25.30
N CYS A 247 -6.49 -15.92 25.26
CA CYS A 247 -7.93 -15.82 25.52
C CYS A 247 -8.80 -15.87 24.26
N CYS A 248 -8.19 -15.84 23.06
CA CYS A 248 -8.91 -15.98 21.80
C CYS A 248 -10.01 -14.91 21.57
N HIS A 249 -9.79 -13.70 22.12
CA HIS A 249 -10.71 -12.56 22.01
C HIS A 249 -10.21 -11.51 21.02
N PHE A 250 -11.17 -10.84 20.38
CA PHE A 250 -10.91 -9.81 19.35
C PHE A 250 -10.53 -8.46 19.99
N TYR A 251 -9.68 -7.67 19.34
CA TYR A 251 -9.31 -6.29 19.71
C TYR A 251 -8.82 -6.08 21.15
N GLN A 252 -8.01 -7.00 21.65
CA GLN A 252 -7.48 -6.91 23.00
C GLN A 252 -6.17 -6.10 23.04
N ASN A 253 -6.02 -5.22 24.03
CA ASN A 253 -4.79 -4.46 24.26
C ASN A 253 -3.72 -5.24 25.05
N HIS A 254 -3.88 -6.55 25.17
CA HIS A 254 -2.97 -7.43 25.90
C HIS A 254 -2.54 -8.61 25.04
N ARG A 255 -1.37 -9.21 25.33
CA ARG A 255 -0.86 -10.38 24.63
C ARG A 255 -0.30 -11.40 25.60
N GLY A 256 -0.65 -12.67 25.38
CA GLY A 256 0.03 -13.82 26.00
C GLY A 256 0.14 -13.73 27.52
N ALA A 257 1.34 -13.38 28.00
CA ALA A 257 1.69 -13.27 29.41
C ALA A 257 0.82 -12.24 30.17
N ASP A 258 0.49 -11.11 29.55
CA ASP A 258 -0.29 -10.02 30.18
C ASP A 258 -1.81 -10.22 30.05
N CYS A 259 -2.26 -11.43 29.72
CA CYS A 259 -3.66 -11.70 29.48
C CYS A 259 -4.44 -11.93 30.78
N PRO A 260 -5.40 -11.04 31.13
CA PRO A 260 -6.18 -11.17 32.36
C PRO A 260 -7.27 -12.26 32.29
N ASN A 261 -7.64 -12.69 31.08
CA ASN A 261 -8.81 -13.54 30.85
C ASN A 261 -8.48 -15.05 30.83
N GLY A 262 -7.20 -15.42 30.84
CA GLY A 262 -6.80 -16.83 30.75
C GLY A 262 -7.24 -17.52 29.46
N PHE A 263 -7.28 -18.85 29.46
CA PHE A 263 -7.79 -19.64 28.33
C PHE A 263 -9.32 -19.78 28.40
N PRO A 264 -10.03 -19.84 27.27
CA PRO A 264 -11.46 -20.09 27.26
C PRO A 264 -11.80 -21.44 27.90
N ASP A 265 -12.86 -21.48 28.70
CA ASP A 265 -13.42 -22.71 29.23
C ASP A 265 -13.90 -23.63 28.09
N GLY A 266 -13.42 -24.87 28.06
CA GLY A 266 -13.77 -25.86 27.04
C GLY A 266 -15.26 -26.15 26.95
N ALA A 267 -16.02 -25.98 28.05
CA ALA A 267 -17.47 -26.15 28.06
C ALA A 267 -18.24 -24.98 27.43
N LYS A 268 -17.63 -23.79 27.35
CA LYS A 268 -18.25 -22.55 26.82
C LYS A 268 -17.61 -22.06 25.53
N TYR A 269 -16.61 -22.78 25.02
CA TYR A 269 -15.85 -22.40 23.85
C TYR A 269 -16.72 -22.37 22.58
N LYS A 270 -16.78 -21.20 21.93
CA LYS A 270 -17.32 -21.06 20.58
C LYS A 270 -16.18 -21.04 19.56
N LYS A 271 -16.34 -21.74 18.44
CA LYS A 271 -15.34 -21.70 17.36
C LYS A 271 -15.21 -20.27 16.84
N ILE A 272 -13.99 -19.74 16.83
CA ILE A 272 -13.70 -18.41 16.27
C ILE A 272 -14.07 -18.42 14.79
N THR A 273 -14.81 -17.40 14.37
CA THR A 273 -15.16 -17.15 12.97
C THR A 273 -14.77 -15.74 12.60
N ALA A 274 -14.84 -15.36 11.32
CA ALA A 274 -14.59 -13.98 10.91
C ALA A 274 -15.53 -12.94 11.55
N GLN A 275 -16.59 -13.39 12.24
CA GLN A 275 -17.66 -12.54 12.78
C GLN A 275 -17.69 -12.49 14.30
N CYS A 276 -17.23 -13.54 14.98
CA CYS A 276 -17.29 -13.65 16.44
C CYS A 276 -16.04 -14.32 17.03
N ASP A 277 -15.64 -13.84 18.21
CA ASP A 277 -14.54 -14.39 19.00
C ASP A 277 -14.93 -15.64 19.81
N ALA A 278 -13.99 -16.20 20.59
CA ALA A 278 -14.23 -17.44 21.35
C ALA A 278 -15.28 -17.31 22.47
N ALA A 279 -15.59 -16.09 22.93
CA ALA A 279 -16.69 -15.83 23.87
C ALA A 279 -18.01 -15.49 23.16
N GLY A 280 -18.00 -15.39 21.83
CA GLY A 280 -19.16 -15.02 21.04
C GLY A 280 -19.40 -13.51 20.98
N ASN A 281 -18.40 -12.68 21.29
CA ASN A 281 -18.50 -11.24 21.07
C ASN A 281 -18.47 -10.99 19.56
N PRO A 282 -19.45 -10.24 19.02
CA PRO A 282 -19.44 -9.89 17.61
C PRO A 282 -18.30 -8.90 17.35
N ARG A 283 -17.83 -8.89 16.10
CA ARG A 283 -16.96 -7.82 15.58
C ARG A 283 -17.71 -6.48 15.61
N CYS A 284 -17.64 -5.77 16.72
CA CYS A 284 -18.08 -4.37 16.77
C CYS A 284 -17.10 -3.52 15.95
N LYS A 285 -17.64 -2.73 15.02
CA LYS A 285 -16.89 -1.73 14.25
C LYS A 285 -16.11 -0.86 15.23
N ALA A 286 -14.82 -0.68 14.97
CA ALA A 286 -14.03 0.34 15.65
C ALA A 286 -14.55 1.73 15.23
N GLU A 287 -15.55 2.24 15.96
CA GLU A 287 -15.86 3.66 16.00
C GLU A 287 -15.60 4.16 17.43
N ASN A 288 -14.78 5.20 17.50
CA ASN A 288 -14.50 6.07 18.66
C ASN A 288 -13.53 5.56 19.73
N SER A 289 -12.22 5.73 19.46
CA SER A 289 -11.28 6.17 20.49
C SER A 289 -10.82 7.60 20.18
N ALA A 290 -11.73 8.54 20.39
CA ALA A 290 -11.45 9.97 20.47
C ALA A 290 -12.29 10.57 21.60
N ARG A 291 -12.16 10.04 22.83
CA ARG A 291 -12.60 10.74 24.04
C ARG A 291 -12.09 10.05 25.30
N MET A 292 -11.09 10.64 25.95
CA MET A 292 -10.94 10.76 27.40
C MET A 292 -9.59 11.43 27.71
N SER A 293 -9.59 12.76 27.64
CA SER A 293 -8.77 13.56 28.56
C SER A 293 -9.56 14.83 28.85
N SER A 294 -10.43 14.75 29.85
CA SER A 294 -11.18 15.87 30.41
C SER A 294 -11.09 15.81 31.94
N ARG A 295 -10.26 16.69 32.49
CA ARG A 295 -10.24 17.24 33.87
C ARG A 295 -9.46 18.56 33.74
N SER A 296 -9.91 19.75 34.09
CA SER A 296 -11.02 20.19 34.96
C SER A 296 -11.41 21.64 34.60
N ALA A 297 -12.71 21.96 34.71
CA ALA A 297 -13.24 23.32 34.96
C ALA A 297 -12.92 23.70 36.43
N GLN A 298 -12.81 24.94 36.94
CA GLN A 298 -13.17 26.36 36.62
C GLN A 298 -12.47 27.22 37.75
N PRO A 299 -12.67 28.55 37.99
CA PRO A 299 -13.64 29.52 37.45
C PRO A 299 -13.06 30.89 37.01
N ALA A 300 -13.98 31.73 36.54
CA ALA A 300 -13.83 33.06 35.97
C ALA A 300 -13.31 34.15 36.93
N GLN A 301 -12.69 35.20 36.36
CA GLN A 301 -12.90 36.58 36.79
C GLN A 301 -12.76 37.56 35.61
N SER A 302 -13.78 38.39 35.50
CA SER A 302 -13.95 39.54 34.61
C SER A 302 -13.23 40.78 35.14
N THR A 303 -12.67 41.61 34.26
CA THR A 303 -12.63 43.07 34.48
C THR A 303 -12.59 43.85 33.16
N GLN A 304 -13.49 44.82 33.07
CA GLN A 304 -13.68 45.83 32.01
C GLN A 304 -12.46 46.74 31.91
N SER A 305 -12.11 47.31 30.75
CA SER A 305 -12.53 48.63 30.23
C SER A 305 -11.45 49.00 29.18
N SER A 306 -11.64 49.78 28.12
CA SER A 306 -12.70 50.67 27.66
C SER A 306 -12.25 51.31 26.33
N LYS A 307 -13.24 51.69 25.50
CA LYS A 307 -13.24 52.86 24.56
C LYS A 307 -12.29 52.80 23.33
N ALA A 308 -12.66 53.27 22.14
CA ALA A 308 -13.88 53.92 21.64
C ALA A 308 -13.85 54.03 20.10
N SER A 309 -15.07 54.11 19.54
CA SER A 309 -15.47 54.90 18.36
C SER A 309 -15.00 54.45 16.97
N LYS A 310 -15.88 53.90 16.10
CA LYS A 310 -16.90 54.58 15.26
C LYS A 310 -16.29 55.71 14.40
N GLY A 311 -16.55 55.84 13.10
CA GLY A 311 -17.52 55.22 12.18
C GLY A 311 -17.08 55.52 10.72
N LYS A 312 -17.54 54.76 9.72
CA LYS A 312 -18.68 55.09 8.82
C LYS A 312 -18.64 56.54 8.27
N ALA A 313 -18.83 56.86 6.99
CA ALA A 313 -19.17 56.12 5.77
C ALA A 313 -19.27 57.12 4.57
N ILE A 314 -19.56 56.59 3.36
CA ILE A 314 -20.26 57.20 2.17
C ILE A 314 -19.52 58.39 1.47
N ALA A 315 -19.60 58.71 0.17
CA ALA A 315 -20.42 58.41 -1.01
C ALA A 315 -19.58 58.72 -2.29
N ALA A 316 -19.65 57.98 -3.40
CA ALA A 316 -20.49 58.17 -4.61
C ALA A 316 -20.56 59.59 -5.22
N ILE A 317 -20.37 59.67 -6.57
CA ILE A 317 -20.83 60.64 -7.63
C ILE A 317 -19.82 60.53 -8.82
N THR A 318 -20.10 59.86 -9.97
CA THR A 318 -20.75 60.31 -11.25
C THR A 318 -20.17 61.63 -11.81
N ASN A 319 -19.85 61.90 -13.08
CA ASN A 319 -20.31 61.48 -14.42
C ASN A 319 -19.38 62.10 -15.50
N GLY A 320 -19.37 61.52 -16.72
CA GLY A 320 -19.30 62.20 -18.04
C GLY A 320 -17.98 62.88 -18.46
N ALA A 321 -17.67 63.12 -19.72
CA ALA A 321 -18.24 62.78 -21.03
C ALA A 321 -17.23 63.31 -22.09
N GLU A 322 -17.20 62.68 -23.28
CA GLU A 322 -16.84 63.27 -24.60
C GLU A 322 -15.43 63.89 -24.78
N ALA A 323 -14.85 64.10 -25.96
CA ALA A 323 -14.93 63.62 -27.34
C ALA A 323 -13.83 64.42 -28.10
N ASN A 324 -13.53 64.00 -29.33
CA ASN A 324 -12.70 64.65 -30.36
C ASN A 324 -11.19 64.46 -30.28
N ASP A 325 -10.45 64.45 -31.38
CA ASP A 325 -10.67 64.22 -32.83
C ASP A 325 -9.32 64.57 -33.47
N SER A 326 -9.00 63.92 -34.60
CA SER A 326 -8.03 64.35 -35.63
C SER A 326 -6.54 64.43 -35.26
N SER A 327 -5.57 64.31 -36.15
CA SER A 327 -5.32 63.75 -37.49
C SER A 327 -3.85 64.13 -37.81
N ASP A 328 -3.31 63.67 -38.93
CA ASP A 328 -2.04 64.05 -39.59
C ASP A 328 -0.78 63.32 -39.06
N ASP A 329 0.12 62.74 -39.89
CA ASP A 329 0.31 62.78 -41.33
C ASP A 329 1.34 61.70 -41.73
N LYS A 330 1.01 60.83 -42.71
CA LYS A 330 1.86 60.27 -43.80
C LYS A 330 1.32 58.96 -44.39
#